data_AF-A0A4U8UQE8-F1
#
_entry.id   AF-A0A4U8UQE8-F1
#
_cell.length_a   1.000
_cell.length_b   1.000
_cell.length_c   1.000
_cell.angle_alpha   90.00
_cell.angle_beta   90.00
_cell.angle_gamma   90.00
#
_symmetry.space_group_name_H-M   'P 1'
#
loop_
_entity.id
_entity.type
_entity.pdbx_description
1 polymer ?
#
loop_
_entity_poly.entity_id
_entity_poly.type
_entity_poly.pdbx_seq_one_letter_code
_entity_poly.pdbx_strand_id
1 'polypeptide(L)'
;MDYRKQVQEQTNLRSCLAADLIAGMEAELGPNATIGKVFMPPNTWPGSRPYMQNKYANLKTIVDQFGGRITWFITFTGNSNWPEIADNLKHRRDHPNAWIHNALLVCRVFNAKLNQLMDDVCKASLLGKSGRMGLLN
;
A
#
# COMPACT_ATOMS: atom_id res chain seq x y z
N MET A 1 10.40 -12.24 -24.20
CA MET A 1 10.59 -11.10 -23.29
C MET A 1 9.34 -10.19 -23.33
N ASP A 2 8.14 -10.76 -23.46
CA ASP A 2 6.99 -10.01 -23.98
C ASP A 2 5.77 -9.99 -23.04
N TYR A 3 5.84 -10.71 -21.92
CA TYR A 3 4.78 -10.71 -20.91
C TYR A 3 4.59 -9.31 -20.28
N ARG A 4 5.67 -8.54 -20.12
CA ARG A 4 5.62 -7.18 -19.57
C ARG A 4 5.02 -6.17 -20.54
N LYS A 5 5.15 -6.36 -21.85
CA LYS A 5 4.53 -5.49 -22.85
C LYS A 5 3.04 -5.75 -22.96
N GLN A 6 2.59 -7.01 -22.91
CA GLN A 6 1.16 -7.34 -22.94
C GLN A 6 0.38 -6.82 -21.72
N VAL A 7 0.98 -6.84 -20.53
CA VAL A 7 0.37 -6.24 -19.31
C VAL A 7 0.36 -4.70 -19.37
N GLN A 8 1.18 -4.11 -20.24
CA GLN A 8 1.25 -2.66 -20.45
C GLN A 8 0.38 -2.20 -21.64
N GLU A 9 0.16 -3.08 -22.63
CA GLU A 9 -0.84 -2.98 -23.71
C GLU A 9 -2.26 -3.24 -23.23
N GLN A 10 -2.46 -4.09 -22.22
CA GLN A 10 -3.68 -4.06 -21.43
C GLN A 10 -3.70 -2.71 -20.71
N THR A 11 -4.52 -1.81 -21.23
CA THR A 11 -4.70 -0.42 -20.80
C THR A 11 -4.43 -0.29 -19.31
N ASN A 12 -3.36 0.42 -18.93
CA ASN A 12 -3.05 0.67 -17.53
C ASN A 12 -4.28 1.37 -16.92
N LEU A 13 -5.15 0.63 -16.23
CA LEU A 13 -6.39 1.15 -15.63
C LEU A 13 -6.10 2.22 -14.55
N ARG A 14 -4.83 2.39 -14.18
CA ARG A 14 -4.33 3.47 -13.31
C ARG A 14 -4.11 4.80 -14.05
N SER A 15 -3.92 4.78 -15.38
CA SER A 15 -3.71 5.96 -16.22
C SER A 15 -4.91 6.30 -17.13
N CYS A 16 -5.86 5.39 -17.32
CA CYS A 16 -7.01 5.61 -18.19
C CYS A 16 -7.93 6.76 -17.71
N LEU A 17 -7.95 7.09 -16.41
CA LEU A 17 -8.86 8.10 -15.82
C LEU A 17 -8.77 9.53 -16.39
N ALA A 18 -7.57 10.03 -16.73
CA ALA A 18 -7.42 11.37 -17.31
C ALA A 18 -7.50 11.32 -18.84
N ALA A 19 -6.92 10.28 -19.43
CA ALA A 19 -6.90 10.08 -20.87
C ALA A 19 -8.32 9.86 -21.43
N ASP A 20 -9.18 9.12 -20.75
CA ASP A 20 -10.56 8.86 -21.19
C ASP A 20 -11.46 10.10 -21.07
N LEU A 21 -11.21 10.95 -20.06
CA LEU A 21 -11.90 12.24 -19.93
C LEU A 21 -11.44 13.24 -21.00
N ILE A 22 -10.13 13.28 -21.28
CA ILE A 22 -9.55 14.08 -22.36
C ILE A 22 -10.06 13.58 -23.72
N ALA A 23 -10.06 12.27 -23.96
CA ALA A 23 -10.55 11.66 -25.19
C ALA A 23 -12.07 11.84 -25.36
N GLY A 24 -12.86 11.76 -24.29
CA GLY A 24 -14.29 12.08 -24.32
C GLY A 24 -14.58 13.56 -24.57
N MET A 25 -13.67 14.46 -24.16
CA MET A 25 -13.70 15.88 -24.52
C MET A 25 -13.26 16.12 -25.98
N GLU A 26 -12.25 15.40 -26.46
CA GLU A 26 -11.71 15.49 -27.83
C GLU A 26 -12.64 14.84 -28.87
N ALA A 27 -13.37 13.79 -28.49
CA ALA A 27 -14.31 13.07 -29.36
C ALA A 27 -15.72 13.68 -29.36
N GLU A 28 -15.90 14.87 -28.75
CA GLU A 28 -17.14 15.63 -28.75
C GLU A 28 -18.37 14.75 -28.50
N LEU A 29 -18.46 14.14 -27.31
CA LEU A 29 -19.65 13.45 -26.75
C LEU A 29 -20.91 13.51 -27.64
N GLY A 30 -21.39 12.34 -28.10
CA GLY A 30 -22.59 12.24 -28.93
C GLY A 30 -23.79 13.02 -28.35
N PRO A 31 -24.76 13.45 -29.18
CA PRO A 31 -25.56 14.67 -28.97
C PRO A 31 -26.40 14.76 -27.68
N ASN A 32 -26.45 13.70 -26.85
CA ASN A 32 -27.16 13.66 -25.57
C ASN A 32 -26.40 12.93 -24.43
N ALA A 33 -25.08 12.77 -24.54
CA ALA A 33 -24.29 12.10 -23.50
C ALA A 33 -23.63 13.13 -22.56
N THR A 34 -23.83 13.00 -21.24
CA THR A 34 -23.19 13.87 -20.24
C THR A 34 -22.10 13.08 -19.52
N ILE A 35 -20.85 13.51 -19.65
CA ILE A 35 -19.77 13.02 -18.78
C ILE A 35 -20.06 13.52 -17.36
N GLY A 36 -20.22 12.58 -16.43
CA GLY A 36 -20.36 12.89 -15.00
C GLY A 36 -19.13 13.62 -14.45
N LYS A 37 -19.27 14.29 -13.30
CA LYS A 37 -18.16 15.02 -12.69
C LYS A 37 -17.13 14.05 -12.14
N VAL A 38 -15.89 14.12 -12.64
CA VAL A 38 -14.77 13.42 -12.02
C VAL A 38 -14.47 14.06 -10.67
N PHE A 39 -14.77 13.31 -9.61
CA PHE A 39 -14.49 13.71 -8.25
C PHE A 39 -13.09 13.22 -7.87
N MET A 40 -12.16 14.16 -7.77
CA MET A 40 -10.88 13.89 -7.14
C MET A 40 -11.05 14.00 -5.62
N PRO A 41 -10.79 12.94 -4.86
CA PRO A 41 -10.87 12.99 -3.42
C PRO A 41 -9.86 14.02 -2.87
N PRO A 42 -10.23 14.80 -1.85
CA PRO A 42 -9.32 15.75 -1.22
C PRO A 42 -8.12 15.03 -0.59
N ASN A 43 -7.03 15.78 -0.39
CA ASN A 43 -5.84 15.29 0.29
C ASN A 43 -6.08 14.88 1.75
N THR A 44 -7.22 15.25 2.34
CA THR A 44 -7.63 14.88 3.70
C THR A 44 -8.20 13.47 3.77
N TRP A 45 -8.63 12.89 2.64
CA TRP A 45 -9.23 11.56 2.61
C TRP A 45 -8.15 10.47 2.74
N PRO A 46 -8.12 9.69 3.84
CA PRO A 46 -7.14 8.62 4.02
C PRO A 46 -7.22 7.56 2.92
N GLY A 47 -6.08 7.22 2.31
CA GLY A 47 -5.99 6.23 1.24
C GLY A 47 -6.27 6.77 -0.16
N SER A 48 -6.62 8.05 -0.30
CA SER A 48 -6.73 8.69 -1.61
C SER A 48 -5.36 8.84 -2.28
N ARG A 49 -5.32 8.88 -3.62
CA ARG A 49 -4.08 9.14 -4.37
C ARG A 49 -3.35 10.42 -3.89
N PRO A 50 -4.01 11.59 -3.80
CA PRO A 50 -3.36 12.80 -3.33
C PRO A 50 -2.95 12.74 -1.84
N TYR A 51 -3.67 11.99 -1.00
CA TYR A 51 -3.26 11.74 0.39
C TYR A 51 -1.95 10.95 0.44
N MET A 52 -1.87 9.84 -0.29
CA MET A 52 -0.69 8.97 -0.30
C MET A 52 0.53 9.67 -0.92
N GLN A 53 0.34 10.44 -1.98
CA GLN A 53 1.40 11.25 -2.59
C GLN A 53 1.94 12.31 -1.61
N ASN A 54 1.08 13.00 -0.86
CA ASN A 54 1.52 13.93 0.18
C ASN A 54 2.28 13.23 1.31
N LYS A 55 1.79 12.08 1.78
CA LYS A 55 2.48 11.31 2.82
C LYS A 55 3.88 10.88 2.38
N TYR A 56 4.02 10.43 1.12
CA TYR A 56 5.31 10.08 0.56
C TYR A 56 6.23 11.30 0.40
N ALA A 57 5.71 12.43 -0.10
CA ALA A 57 6.49 13.67 -0.22
C ALA A 57 6.98 14.15 1.15
N ASN A 58 6.11 14.17 2.16
CA ASN A 58 6.48 14.54 3.53
C ASN A 58 7.55 13.61 4.11
N LEU A 59 7.40 12.29 3.92
CA LEU A 59 8.42 11.32 4.34
C LEU A 59 9.77 11.63 3.66
N LYS A 60 9.76 11.90 2.36
CA LYS A 60 10.97 12.25 1.62
C LYS A 60 11.60 13.54 2.15
N THR A 61 10.81 14.57 2.43
CA THR A 61 11.31 15.83 3.02
C THR A 61 11.98 15.59 4.37
N ILE A 62 11.39 14.76 5.24
CA ILE A 62 12.01 14.38 6.52
C ILE A 62 13.35 13.67 6.27
N VAL A 63 13.37 12.67 5.40
CA VAL A 63 14.58 11.90 5.12
C VAL A 63 15.69 12.77 4.51
N ASP A 64 15.34 13.68 3.60
CA ASP A 64 16.26 14.64 2.99
C ASP A 64 16.85 15.59 4.05
N GLN A 65 16.06 16.05 5.03
CA GLN A 65 16.54 16.90 6.15
C GLN A 65 17.56 16.18 7.04
N PHE A 66 17.37 14.89 7.29
CA PHE A 66 18.30 14.07 8.08
C PHE A 66 19.50 13.55 7.27
N GLY A 67 19.75 14.11 6.08
CA GLY A 67 20.90 13.77 5.24
C GLY A 67 20.83 12.36 4.65
N GLY A 68 19.65 11.74 4.67
CA GLY A 68 19.44 10.36 4.24
C GLY A 68 18.93 10.26 2.81
N ARG A 69 19.21 9.12 2.18
CA ARG A 69 18.49 8.63 1.00
C ARG A 69 17.58 7.50 1.44
N ILE A 70 16.31 7.52 1.03
CA ILE A 70 15.41 6.38 1.21
C ILE A 70 16.03 5.19 0.47
N THR A 71 16.51 4.21 1.24
CA THR A 71 17.18 3.02 0.69
C THR A 71 16.19 1.88 0.52
N TRP A 72 15.27 1.73 1.47
CA TRP A 72 14.29 0.65 1.48
C TRP A 72 12.88 1.18 1.70
N PHE A 73 11.93 0.65 0.92
CA PHE A 73 10.50 0.84 1.11
C PHE A 73 9.85 -0.53 1.32
N ILE A 74 9.47 -0.84 2.55
CA ILE A 74 9.00 -2.17 2.95
C ILE A 74 7.48 -2.14 3.03
N THR A 75 6.83 -3.09 2.35
CA THR A 75 5.39 -3.34 2.51
C THR A 75 5.21 -4.64 3.28
N PHE A 76 4.56 -4.56 4.44
CA PHE A 76 4.24 -5.73 5.25
C PHE A 76 2.73 -6.02 5.14
N THR A 77 2.38 -7.24 4.73
CA THR A 77 0.99 -7.68 4.54
C THR A 77 0.70 -8.90 5.39
N GLY A 78 -0.53 -8.99 5.91
CA GLY A 78 -0.97 -10.12 6.72
C GLY A 78 -1.23 -11.36 5.87
N ASN A 79 -0.98 -12.54 6.43
CA ASN A 79 -1.29 -13.83 5.81
C ASN A 79 -2.25 -14.62 6.71
N SER A 80 -3.41 -15.01 6.19
CA SER A 80 -4.41 -15.79 6.93
C SER A 80 -3.93 -17.21 7.27
N ASN A 81 -2.93 -17.73 6.56
CA ASN A 81 -2.36 -19.06 6.77
C ASN A 81 -1.26 -19.10 7.84
N TRP A 82 -1.03 -18.00 8.57
CA TRP A 82 -0.07 -18.02 9.66
C TRP A 82 -0.46 -19.06 10.73
N PRO A 83 0.50 -19.83 11.25
CA PRO A 83 0.21 -20.90 12.19
C PRO A 83 -0.47 -20.36 13.46
N GLU A 84 -0.14 -19.14 13.90
CA GLU A 84 -0.80 -18.53 15.05
C GLU A 84 -2.30 -18.29 14.81
N ILE A 85 -2.70 -17.99 13.56
CA ILE A 85 -4.11 -17.84 13.19
C ILE A 85 -4.75 -19.22 13.03
N ALA A 86 -4.09 -20.12 12.29
CA ALA A 86 -4.61 -21.46 12.02
C ALA A 86 -4.80 -22.27 13.31
N ASP A 87 -3.84 -22.22 14.24
CA ASP A 87 -3.85 -22.95 15.49
C ASP A 87 -4.98 -22.50 16.42
N ASN A 88 -5.21 -21.20 16.52
CA ASN A 88 -6.31 -20.64 17.31
C ASN A 88 -7.68 -20.89 16.68
N LEU A 89 -7.74 -21.21 15.39
CA LEU A 89 -8.97 -21.51 14.65
C LEU A 89 -9.17 -23.01 14.36
N LYS A 90 -8.31 -23.89 14.88
CA LYS A 90 -8.37 -25.37 14.66
C LYS A 90 -9.70 -26.01 15.00
N HIS A 91 -10.46 -25.42 15.94
CA HIS A 91 -11.77 -25.90 16.37
C HIS A 91 -12.92 -25.45 15.46
N ARG A 92 -12.67 -24.56 14.50
CA ARG A 92 -13.66 -24.04 13.53
C ARG A 92 -13.33 -24.45 12.09
N ARG A 93 -12.78 -25.66 11.93
CA ARG A 93 -12.31 -26.22 10.64
C ARG A 93 -13.41 -26.37 9.59
N ASP A 94 -14.65 -26.41 10.04
CA ASP A 94 -15.89 -26.39 9.27
C ASP A 94 -16.13 -25.07 8.52
N HIS A 95 -15.43 -23.99 8.88
CA HIS A 95 -15.54 -22.69 8.23
C HIS A 95 -14.20 -22.27 7.57
N PRO A 96 -14.03 -22.49 6.25
CA PRO A 96 -12.78 -22.22 5.53
C PRO A 96 -12.33 -20.74 5.51
N ASN A 97 -13.08 -19.82 6.12
CA ASN A 97 -12.72 -18.41 6.27
C ASN A 97 -13.01 -17.87 7.69
N ALA A 98 -12.91 -18.73 8.72
CA ALA A 98 -13.17 -18.35 10.11
C ALA A 98 -12.35 -17.13 10.57
N TRP A 99 -11.19 -16.87 9.97
CA TRP A 99 -10.34 -15.70 10.25
C TRP A 99 -11.05 -14.36 9.97
N ILE A 100 -11.94 -14.29 8.97
CA ILE A 100 -12.70 -13.07 8.64
C ILE A 100 -13.59 -12.66 9.82
N HIS A 101 -14.20 -13.64 10.50
CA HIS A 101 -15.06 -13.42 11.65
C HIS A 101 -14.28 -13.22 12.96
N ASN A 102 -12.97 -13.41 12.94
CA ASN A 102 -12.09 -13.26 14.10
C ASN A 102 -11.05 -12.15 13.86
N ALA A 103 -11.52 -10.98 13.41
CA ALA A 103 -10.66 -9.84 13.08
C ALA A 103 -9.70 -9.47 14.22
N LEU A 104 -10.13 -9.53 15.49
CA LEU A 104 -9.27 -9.25 16.64
C LEU A 104 -8.07 -10.21 16.73
N LEU A 105 -8.26 -11.50 16.46
CA LEU A 105 -7.18 -12.48 16.43
C LEU A 105 -6.19 -12.12 15.31
N VAL A 106 -6.69 -11.88 14.11
CA VAL A 106 -5.86 -11.53 12.94
C VAL A 106 -5.07 -10.24 13.20
N CYS A 107 -5.72 -9.20 13.75
CA CYS A 107 -5.06 -7.95 14.12
C CYS A 107 -3.97 -8.15 15.17
N ARG A 108 -4.21 -8.99 16.19
CA ARG A 108 -3.20 -9.28 17.23
C ARG A 108 -1.99 -10.01 16.66
N VAL A 109 -2.22 -11.04 15.84
CA VAL A 109 -1.13 -11.78 15.19
C VAL A 109 -0.36 -10.85 14.25
N PHE A 110 -1.06 -10.05 13.43
CA PHE A 110 -0.42 -9.08 12.56
C PHE A 110 0.46 -8.09 13.34
N ASN A 111 -0.05 -7.54 14.44
CA ASN A 111 0.71 -6.61 15.27
C ASN A 111 1.94 -7.28 15.92
N ALA A 112 1.80 -8.52 16.39
CA ALA A 112 2.92 -9.28 16.94
C ALA A 112 4.02 -9.53 15.89
N LYS A 113 3.63 -9.91 14.66
CA LYS A 113 4.58 -10.10 13.55
C LYS A 113 5.20 -8.79 13.08
N LEU A 114 4.45 -7.70 13.08
CA LEU A 114 4.97 -6.37 12.78
C LEU A 114 6.03 -5.93 13.80
N ASN A 115 5.77 -6.14 15.09
CA ASN A 115 6.73 -5.83 16.15
C ASN A 115 8.01 -6.67 15.99
N GLN A 116 7.87 -7.96 15.67
CA GLN A 116 9.02 -8.81 15.36
C GLN A 116 9.82 -8.28 14.16
N LEU A 117 9.14 -7.90 13.07
CA LEU A 117 9.80 -7.31 11.90
C LEU A 117 10.54 -6.02 12.25
N MET A 118 9.95 -5.15 13.07
CA MET A 118 10.59 -3.91 13.51
C MET A 118 11.83 -4.20 14.35
N ASP A 119 11.79 -5.20 15.22
CA ASP A 119 12.95 -5.64 16.00
C ASP A 119 14.05 -6.21 15.10
N ASP A 120 13.68 -7.04 14.13
CA ASP A 120 14.61 -7.64 13.18
C ASP A 120 15.28 -6.57 12.29
N VAL A 121 14.51 -5.61 11.80
CA VAL A 121 15.02 -4.54 10.93
C VAL A 121 15.86 -3.53 11.71
N CYS A 122 15.38 -3.08 12.88
CA CYS A 122 16.02 -1.99 13.62
C CYS A 122 17.10 -2.47 14.60
N LYS A 123 16.95 -3.65 15.21
CA LYS A 123 17.88 -4.17 16.24
C LYS A 123 18.86 -5.17 15.65
N ALA A 124 18.38 -6.12 14.83
CA ALA A 124 19.24 -7.18 14.29
C ALA A 124 20.08 -6.75 13.07
N SER A 125 19.94 -5.50 12.60
CA SER A 125 20.69 -4.95 11.46
C SER A 125 20.59 -5.83 10.19
N LEU A 126 19.46 -6.51 9.99
CA LEU A 126 19.23 -7.45 8.89
C LEU A 126 19.38 -6.79 7.51
N LEU A 127 19.09 -5.49 7.42
CA LEU A 127 19.24 -4.68 6.20
C LEU A 127 20.59 -3.95 6.12
N GLY A 128 21.56 -4.35 6.95
CA GLY A 128 22.86 -3.71 7.11
C GLY A 128 22.91 -2.78 8.33
N LYS A 129 24.12 -2.35 8.71
CA LYS A 129 24.29 -1.36 9.78
C LYS A 129 23.63 -0.06 9.34
N SER A 130 22.60 0.38 10.05
CA SER A 130 22.04 1.72 9.87
C SER A 130 23.19 2.72 10.04
N GLY A 131 23.52 3.44 8.97
CA GLY A 131 24.48 4.54 9.04
C GLY A 131 24.10 5.44 10.21
N ARG A 132 25.09 5.75 11.05
CA ARG A 132 25.00 6.44 12.35
C ARG A 132 23.86 7.49 12.32
N MET A 133 22.68 7.11 12.79
CA MET A 133 21.58 8.03 13.04
C MET A 133 22.01 8.78 14.30
N GLY A 134 22.61 9.95 14.10
CA GLY A 134 22.91 10.87 15.19
C GLY A 134 21.60 11.19 15.88
N LEU A 135 21.31 10.46 16.97
CA LEU A 135 20.36 10.90 17.95
C LEU A 135 20.90 12.24 18.43
N LEU A 136 20.19 13.31 18.07
CA LEU A 136 20.35 14.59 18.74
C LEU A 136 20.10 14.33 20.23
N ASN A 137 21.03 14.80 21.06
CA ASN A 137 21.06 14.66 22.52
C ASN A 137 19.70 14.94 23.18
#